data_AF-A0A945EEI9-F1
#
_entry.id   AF-A0A945EEI9-F1
#
_cell.length_a   1.000
_cell.length_b   1.000
_cell.length_c   1.000
_cell.angle_alpha   90.00
_cell.angle_beta   90.00
_cell.angle_gamma   90.00
#
_symmetry.space_group_name_H-M   'P 1'
#
loop_
_entity.id
_entity.type
_entity.pdbx_description
1 polymer ?
#
loop_
_entity_poly.entity_id
_entity_poly.type
_entity_poly.pdbx_seq_one_letter_code
_entity_poly.pdbx_strand_id
1 'polypeptide(L)'
;MNISNKFLKISLLLLIISYLLISTGFHGDDYIVISNLDKTDILGFLNIETVKIMALNIVTYYSFWWPYFLLGNEYQWAYDLIKIVAHAISIFFVYKFSTDYLPKDRAVLVSLIFILYPLHDTTAYW
;
A
#
# COMPACT_ATOMS: atom_id res chain seq x y z
N MET A 1 -21.33 25.83 -14.70
CA MET A 1 -21.02 24.71 -13.78
C MET A 1 -20.00 25.20 -12.76
N ASN A 2 -20.40 25.40 -11.50
CA ASN A 2 -19.64 26.18 -10.51
C ASN A 2 -18.32 25.51 -10.10
N ILE A 3 -17.23 26.26 -10.18
CA ILE A 3 -15.87 25.85 -9.81
C ILE A 3 -15.81 25.28 -8.37
N SER A 4 -16.60 25.82 -7.45
CA SER A 4 -16.76 25.34 -6.07
C SER A 4 -17.16 23.85 -5.98
N ASN A 5 -18.11 23.41 -6.80
CA ASN A 5 -18.56 22.02 -6.79
C ASN A 5 -17.49 21.04 -7.31
N LYS A 6 -16.57 21.50 -8.16
CA LYS A 6 -15.45 20.67 -8.64
C LYS A 6 -14.41 20.48 -7.55
N PHE A 7 -14.01 21.55 -6.87
CA PHE A 7 -13.08 21.46 -5.74
C PHE A 7 -13.63 20.63 -4.60
N LEU A 8 -14.91 20.81 -4.24
CA LEU A 8 -15.56 20.00 -3.21
C LEU A 8 -15.50 18.50 -3.53
N LYS A 9 -15.77 18.11 -4.78
CA LYS A 9 -15.69 16.71 -5.23
C LYS A 9 -14.26 16.16 -5.16
N ILE A 10 -13.27 16.95 -5.57
CA ILE A 10 -11.86 16.56 -5.49
C ILE A 10 -11.44 16.38 -4.02
N SER A 11 -11.81 17.33 -3.15
CA SER A 11 -11.51 17.24 -1.71
C SER A 11 -12.17 16.02 -1.07
N LEU A 12 -13.43 15.73 -1.40
CA LEU A 12 -14.12 14.54 -0.91
C LEU A 12 -13.44 13.25 -1.37
N LEU A 13 -13.04 13.18 -2.65
CA LEU A 13 -12.31 12.03 -3.19
C LEU A 13 -10.97 11.84 -2.47
N LEU A 14 -10.20 12.91 -2.29
CA LEU A 14 -8.93 12.87 -1.56
C LEU A 14 -9.13 12.38 -0.13
N LEU A 15 -10.18 12.85 0.55
CA LEU A 15 -10.50 12.43 1.91
C LEU A 15 -10.86 10.94 2.01
N ILE A 16 -11.63 10.41 1.04
CA ILE A 16 -11.92 8.97 0.94
C ILE A 16 -10.63 8.18 0.72
N ILE A 17 -9.75 8.63 -0.19
CA ILE A 17 -8.47 7.97 -0.46
C ILE A 17 -7.58 7.98 0.80
N SER A 18 -7.50 9.10 1.51
CA SER A 18 -6.75 9.20 2.76
C SER A 18 -7.29 8.24 3.82
N TYR A 19 -8.62 8.15 3.96
CA TYR A 19 -9.26 7.22 4.88
C TYR A 19 -8.95 5.74 4.56
N LEU A 20 -8.87 5.39 3.27
CA LEU A 20 -8.56 4.01 2.86
C LEU A 20 -7.10 3.62 3.13
N LEU A 21 -6.18 4.57 3.27
CA LEU A 21 -4.74 4.30 3.35
C LEU A 21 -4.13 4.47 4.74
N ILE A 22 -4.72 5.33 5.59
CA ILE A 22 -4.17 5.69 6.90
C ILE A 22 -4.78 4.83 8.00
N SER A 23 -3.93 4.18 8.79
CA SER A 23 -4.34 3.36 9.95
C SER A 23 -5.27 2.19 9.58
N THR A 24 -5.30 1.80 8.31
CA THR A 24 -6.14 0.73 7.74
C THR A 24 -5.28 -0.25 6.95
N GLY A 25 -5.86 -1.41 6.59
CA GLY A 25 -5.22 -2.41 5.74
C GLY A 25 -4.38 -3.46 6.47
N PHE A 26 -4.42 -3.46 7.81
CA PHE A 26 -3.85 -4.56 8.59
C PHE A 26 -4.82 -5.71 8.82
N HIS A 27 -4.34 -6.90 8.51
CA HIS A 27 -5.01 -8.18 8.63
C HIS A 27 -4.29 -9.02 9.70
N GLY A 28 -4.91 -10.16 10.06
CA GLY A 28 -4.40 -11.00 11.15
C GLY A 28 -2.98 -11.53 10.94
N ASP A 29 -2.62 -11.82 9.69
CA ASP A 29 -1.28 -12.21 9.25
C ASP A 29 -0.25 -11.09 9.34
N ASP A 30 -0.63 -9.84 9.10
CA ASP A 30 0.26 -8.69 9.28
C ASP A 30 0.74 -8.58 10.73
N TYR A 31 -0.16 -8.81 11.70
CA TYR A 31 0.22 -8.86 13.11
C TYR A 31 1.17 -10.01 13.44
N ILE A 32 1.10 -11.13 12.71
CA ILE A 32 2.06 -12.24 12.85
C ILE A 32 3.44 -11.77 12.38
N VAL A 33 3.52 -11.07 11.25
CA VAL A 33 4.80 -10.53 10.77
C VAL A 33 5.41 -9.56 11.79
N ILE A 34 4.62 -8.57 12.19
CA ILE A 34 5.03 -7.52 13.11
C ILE A 34 5.51 -8.10 14.45
N SER A 35 4.75 -9.02 15.04
CA SER A 35 5.10 -9.63 16.34
C SER A 35 6.33 -10.55 16.31
N ASN A 36 6.71 -11.06 15.13
CA ASN A 36 7.98 -11.77 14.97
C ASN A 36 9.15 -10.79 14.82
N LEU A 37 8.94 -9.65 14.15
CA LEU A 37 9.97 -8.61 13.96
C LEU A 37 10.41 -7.97 15.29
N ASP A 38 9.47 -7.74 16.21
CA ASP A 38 9.77 -7.23 17.56
C ASP A 38 10.75 -8.12 18.35
N LYS A 39 10.84 -9.41 17.99
CA LYS A 39 11.64 -10.42 18.69
C LYS A 39 12.97 -10.70 18.00
N THR A 40 13.25 -10.06 16.87
CA THR A 40 14.44 -10.32 16.05
C THR A 40 15.51 -9.25 16.20
N ASP A 41 16.77 -9.68 16.17
CA ASP A 41 17.93 -8.80 15.99
C ASP A 41 18.19 -8.57 14.49
N ILE A 42 19.24 -7.82 14.14
CA ILE A 42 19.58 -7.49 12.74
C ILE A 42 19.79 -8.77 11.90
N LEU A 43 20.47 -9.78 12.46
CA LEU A 43 20.69 -11.04 11.76
C LEU A 43 19.39 -11.84 11.60
N GLY A 44 18.51 -11.80 12.61
CA GLY A 44 17.15 -12.32 12.53
C GLY A 44 16.32 -11.64 11.45
N PHE A 45 16.39 -10.31 11.35
CA PHE A 45 15.67 -9.55 10.32
C PHE A 45 16.12 -9.92 8.91
N LEU A 46 17.42 -10.07 8.68
CA LEU A 46 18.00 -10.50 7.40
C LEU A 46 17.74 -11.98 7.08
N ASN A 47 17.29 -12.75 8.06
CA ASN A 47 16.85 -14.13 7.86
C ASN A 47 15.33 -14.18 7.77
N ILE A 48 14.80 -14.18 6.54
CA ILE A 48 13.36 -14.22 6.27
C ILE A 48 12.65 -15.44 6.86
N GLU A 49 13.36 -16.54 7.16
CA GLU A 49 12.77 -17.72 7.79
C GLU A 49 12.25 -17.45 9.20
N THR A 50 12.67 -16.35 9.84
CA THR A 50 12.11 -15.87 11.11
C THR A 50 10.63 -15.49 10.97
N VAL A 51 10.20 -15.12 9.76
CA VAL A 51 8.82 -14.79 9.41
C VAL A 51 8.36 -15.70 8.29
N LYS A 52 8.05 -16.97 8.63
CA LYS A 52 7.69 -18.02 7.65
C LYS A 52 6.61 -17.64 6.65
N ILE A 53 5.63 -16.84 7.07
CA ILE A 53 4.53 -16.38 6.20
C ILE A 53 5.03 -15.48 5.05
N MET A 54 6.21 -14.88 5.20
CA MET A 54 6.82 -14.00 4.20
C MET A 54 7.90 -14.70 3.36
N ALA A 55 8.15 -16.00 3.54
CA ALA A 55 9.24 -16.71 2.88
C ALA A 55 9.21 -16.62 1.33
N LEU A 56 8.01 -16.60 0.74
CA LEU A 56 7.82 -16.45 -0.71
C LEU A 56 7.64 -14.99 -1.15
N ASN A 57 7.53 -14.06 -0.20
CA ASN A 57 7.22 -12.66 -0.45
C ASN A 57 8.39 -11.73 -0.05
N ILE A 58 9.61 -12.12 -0.46
CA ILE A 58 10.87 -11.48 -0.06
C ILE A 58 10.95 -9.99 -0.38
N VAL A 59 10.41 -9.60 -1.54
CA VAL A 59 10.40 -8.20 -1.96
C VAL A 59 9.51 -7.39 -1.04
N THR A 60 8.29 -7.86 -0.79
CA THR A 60 7.37 -7.22 0.17
C THR A 60 8.00 -7.14 1.53
N TYR A 61 8.69 -8.21 1.96
CA TYR A 61 9.26 -8.25 3.29
C TYR A 61 10.27 -7.14 3.56
N TYR A 62 11.26 -7.01 2.70
CA TYR A 62 12.31 -6.00 2.86
C TYR A 62 11.87 -4.59 2.45
N SER A 63 10.83 -4.44 1.63
CA SER A 63 10.37 -3.11 1.21
C SER A 63 9.31 -2.50 2.14
N PHE A 64 8.45 -3.32 2.75
CA PHE A 64 7.34 -2.82 3.56
C PHE A 64 7.55 -2.97 5.07
N TRP A 65 8.18 -4.05 5.56
CA TRP A 65 8.17 -4.36 6.99
C TRP A 65 9.34 -3.79 7.80
N TRP A 66 10.38 -3.28 7.13
CA TRP A 66 11.55 -2.70 7.80
C TRP A 66 11.22 -1.56 8.80
N PRO A 67 10.17 -0.73 8.64
CA PRO A 67 9.86 0.30 9.63
C PRO A 67 9.48 -0.30 10.99
N TYR A 68 8.79 -1.45 11.01
CA TYR A 68 8.45 -2.13 12.26
C TYR A 68 9.70 -2.67 12.94
N PHE A 69 10.64 -3.22 12.18
CA PHE A 69 11.91 -3.66 12.72
C PHE A 69 12.74 -2.50 13.31
N LEU A 70 12.82 -1.35 12.62
CA LEU A 70 13.68 -0.23 13.06
C LEU A 70 13.04 0.68 14.10
N LEU A 71 11.73 0.92 14.00
CA LEU A 71 11.03 1.93 14.80
C LEU A 71 10.12 1.28 15.85
N GLY A 72 9.71 0.02 15.65
CA GLY A 72 8.72 -0.66 16.47
C GLY A 72 7.27 -0.36 16.07
N ASN A 73 6.34 -1.01 16.76
CA ASN A 73 4.91 -1.05 16.40
C ASN A 73 4.17 0.29 16.51
N GLU A 74 4.71 1.23 17.27
CA GLU A 74 4.08 2.53 17.49
C GLU A 74 4.14 3.43 16.23
N TYR A 75 4.97 3.08 15.24
CA TYR A 75 5.26 3.92 14.07
C TYR A 75 4.56 3.43 12.80
N GLN A 76 3.27 3.04 12.92
CA GLN A 76 2.47 2.59 11.79
C GLN A 76 2.43 3.60 10.63
N TRP A 77 2.51 4.90 10.91
CA TRP A 77 2.55 5.94 9.89
C TRP A 77 3.71 5.76 8.89
N ALA A 78 4.84 5.17 9.30
CA ALA A 78 5.98 4.95 8.42
C ALA A 78 5.68 3.86 7.40
N TYR A 79 5.00 2.79 7.84
CA TYR A 79 4.45 1.76 6.94
C TYR A 79 3.36 2.32 6.02
N ASP A 80 2.45 3.15 6.55
CA ASP A 80 1.41 3.81 5.76
C ASP A 80 2.01 4.73 4.69
N LEU A 81 3.11 5.42 4.98
CA LEU A 81 3.84 6.23 4.01
C LEU A 81 4.39 5.38 2.85
N ILE A 82 4.99 4.22 3.15
CA ILE A 82 5.49 3.30 2.14
C ILE A 82 4.33 2.81 1.27
N LYS A 83 3.20 2.43 1.87
CA LYS A 83 1.98 2.06 1.13
C LYS A 83 1.54 3.18 0.19
N ILE A 84 1.43 4.42 0.68
CA ILE A 84 1.01 5.57 -0.15
C ILE A 84 1.94 5.75 -1.35
N VAL A 85 3.26 5.69 -1.13
CA VAL A 85 4.25 5.80 -2.21
C VAL A 85 4.12 4.66 -3.21
N ALA A 86 3.99 3.42 -2.73
CA ALA A 86 3.80 2.25 -3.59
C ALA A 86 2.54 2.38 -4.46
N HIS A 87 1.41 2.81 -3.87
CA HIS A 87 0.17 3.02 -4.63
C HIS A 87 0.32 4.14 -5.66
N ALA A 88 0.98 5.25 -5.32
CA ALA A 88 1.23 6.34 -6.26
C ALA A 88 2.08 5.90 -7.47
N ILE A 89 3.13 5.11 -7.22
CA ILE A 89 3.98 4.53 -8.26
C ILE A 89 3.18 3.56 -9.13
N SER A 90 2.39 2.66 -8.52
CA SER A 90 1.55 1.72 -9.25
C SER A 90 0.51 2.43 -10.11
N ILE A 91 -0.18 3.44 -9.58
CA ILE A 91 -1.14 4.26 -10.35
C ILE A 91 -0.45 4.92 -11.54
N PHE A 92 0.76 5.46 -11.36
CA PHE A 92 1.53 6.07 -12.44
C PHE A 92 1.88 5.07 -13.55
N PHE A 93 2.38 3.88 -13.20
CA PHE A 93 2.73 2.87 -14.20
C PHE A 93 1.51 2.30 -14.91
N VAL A 94 0.42 2.01 -14.18
CA VAL A 94 -0.83 1.54 -14.79
C VAL A 94 -1.43 2.62 -15.68
N TYR A 95 -1.35 3.90 -15.29
CA TYR A 95 -1.77 5.01 -16.16
C TYR A 95 -0.96 5.03 -17.45
N LYS A 96 0.38 4.97 -17.34
CA LYS A 96 1.28 4.98 -18.50
C LYS A 96 1.01 3.81 -19.45
N PHE A 97 0.80 2.61 -18.91
CA PHE A 97 0.41 1.44 -19.69
C PHE A 97 -0.97 1.62 -20.34
N SER A 98 -1.95 2.13 -19.58
CA SER A 98 -3.32 2.28 -20.07
C SER A 98 -3.45 3.32 -21.19
N THR A 99 -2.57 4.33 -21.22
CA THR A 99 -2.56 5.34 -22.31
C THR A 99 -2.19 4.77 -23.68
N ASP A 100 -1.60 3.58 -23.73
CA ASP A 100 -1.33 2.90 -25.00
C ASP A 100 -2.62 2.35 -25.65
N TYR A 101 -3.70 2.19 -24.88
CA TYR A 101 -4.95 1.56 -25.33
C TYR A 101 -6.19 2.46 -25.17
N LEU A 102 -6.14 3.45 -24.29
CA LEU A 102 -7.30 4.26 -23.89
C LEU A 102 -7.00 5.77 -23.97
N PRO A 103 -8.01 6.61 -24.26
CA PRO A 103 -7.93 8.06 -24.06
C PRO A 103 -7.51 8.42 -22.63
N LYS A 104 -6.78 9.55 -22.47
CA LYS A 104 -6.13 9.94 -21.20
C LYS A 104 -7.08 9.99 -20.01
N ASP A 105 -8.28 10.52 -20.20
CA ASP A 105 -9.33 10.59 -19.17
C ASP A 105 -9.74 9.19 -18.67
N ARG A 106 -9.91 8.24 -19.58
CA ARG A 106 -10.25 6.84 -19.24
C ARG A 106 -9.05 6.10 -18.64
N ALA A 107 -7.84 6.36 -19.12
CA ALA A 107 -6.62 5.79 -18.56
C ALA A 107 -6.42 6.20 -17.09
N VAL A 108 -6.74 7.45 -16.71
CA VAL A 108 -6.73 7.90 -15.30
C VAL A 108 -7.76 7.14 -14.48
N LEU A 109 -8.99 6.95 -14.99
CA LEU A 109 -10.02 6.21 -14.27
C LEU A 109 -9.63 4.74 -14.08
N VAL A 110 -9.09 4.11 -15.13
CA VAL A 110 -8.64 2.71 -15.07
C VAL A 110 -7.51 2.55 -14.06
N SER A 111 -6.50 3.42 -14.04
CA SER A 111 -5.39 3.27 -13.09
C SER A 111 -5.83 3.45 -11.64
N LEU A 112 -6.73 4.40 -11.37
CA LEU A 112 -7.29 4.60 -10.04
C LEU A 112 -8.15 3.43 -9.60
N ILE A 113 -9.06 2.96 -10.45
CA ILE A 113 -9.93 1.82 -10.13
C ILE A 113 -9.06 0.57 -9.96
N PHE A 114 -8.20 0.25 -10.92
CA PHE A 114 -7.40 -0.99 -10.87
C PHE A 114 -6.55 -1.11 -9.61
N ILE A 115 -5.95 -0.01 -9.14
CA ILE A 115 -5.10 -0.02 -7.95
C ILE A 115 -5.87 0.16 -6.64
N LEU A 116 -6.91 1.00 -6.60
CA LEU A 116 -7.63 1.33 -5.36
C LEU A 116 -8.89 0.49 -5.15
N TYR A 117 -9.25 -0.39 -6.09
CA TYR A 117 -10.43 -1.23 -5.95
C TYR A 117 -10.21 -2.26 -4.83
N PRO A 118 -11.08 -2.33 -3.81
CA PRO A 118 -10.87 -3.15 -2.61
C PRO A 118 -10.69 -4.65 -2.87
N LEU A 119 -11.08 -5.15 -4.05
CA LEU A 119 -10.85 -6.55 -4.43
C LEU A 119 -9.41 -6.82 -4.90
N HIS A 120 -8.56 -5.81 -5.13
CA HIS A 120 -7.16 -6.05 -5.46
C HIS A 120 -6.37 -6.59 -4.25
N ASP A 121 -6.79 -6.24 -3.03
CA ASP A 121 -6.27 -6.89 -1.81
C ASP A 121 -6.60 -8.39 -1.79
N THR A 122 -7.65 -8.84 -2.49
CA THR A 122 -7.93 -10.28 -2.64
C THR A 122 -7.00 -11.04 -3.58
N THR A 123 -6.25 -10.32 -4.41
CA THR A 123 -5.25 -10.93 -5.32
C THR A 123 -3.83 -10.87 -4.78
N ALA A 124 -3.60 -10.08 -3.72
CA ALA A 124 -2.39 -10.11 -2.90
C ALA A 124 -2.62 -10.75 -1.51
N TYR A 125 -3.77 -11.40 -1.33
CA TYR A 125 -4.06 -12.32 -0.25
C TYR A 125 -3.17 -13.56 -0.46
N TRP A 126 -2.14 -13.68 0.38
CA TRP A 126 -1.43 -14.95 0.67
C TRP A 126 -0.60 -15.55 -0.48
#